data_AF-A0A4R5Q6R8-F1
#
_entry.id   AF-A0A4R5Q6R8-F1
#
_cell.length_a   1.000
_cell.length_b   1.000
_cell.length_c   1.000
_cell.angle_alpha   90.00
_cell.angle_beta   90.00
_cell.angle_gamma   90.00
#
_symmetry.space_group_name_H-M   'P 1'
#
loop_
_entity.id
_entity.type
_entity.pdbx_description
1 polymer ?
#
loop_
_entity_poly.entity_id
_entity_poly.type
_entity_poly.pdbx_seq_one_letter_code
_entity_poly.pdbx_strand_id
1 'polypeptide(L)'
;MTQDKPKLTSVEQRQRREDRLVTIRLRMAIGRALEDRGITTAAAIGEALGMPAGEATKLLTRRQWRAGDVERLQAAAARLGLTL
;
A
#
# COMPACT_ATOMS: atom_id res chain seq x y z
N MET A 1 0.43 23.15 -28.74
CA MET A 1 0.88 22.05 -27.88
C MET A 1 1.57 22.65 -26.67
N THR A 2 0.92 22.66 -25.52
CA THR A 2 1.52 22.81 -24.18
C THR A 2 0.40 22.53 -23.19
N GLN A 3 0.28 21.27 -22.75
CA GLN A 3 -0.54 20.96 -21.59
C GLN A 3 0.25 21.42 -20.36
N ASP A 4 0.01 22.65 -19.90
CA ASP A 4 0.38 23.10 -18.57
C ASP A 4 -0.36 22.20 -17.56
N LYS A 5 0.30 21.14 -17.09
CA LYS A 5 -0.20 20.38 -15.94
C LYS A 5 -0.29 21.37 -14.78
N PRO A 6 -1.48 21.62 -14.20
CA PRO A 6 -1.59 22.50 -13.05
C PRO A 6 -0.64 22.01 -11.95
N LYS A 7 0.20 22.91 -11.43
CA LYS A 7 0.98 22.62 -10.22
C LYS A 7 -0.02 22.34 -9.10
N LEU A 8 0.13 21.18 -8.45
CA LEU A 8 -0.70 20.79 -7.32
C LEU A 8 -0.78 21.94 -6.31
N THR A 9 -1.98 22.26 -5.87
CA THR A 9 -2.22 23.23 -4.81
C THR A 9 -1.57 22.75 -3.51
N SER A 10 -1.29 23.65 -2.57
CA SER A 10 -0.68 23.27 -1.28
C SER A 10 -1.50 22.24 -0.50
N VAL A 11 -2.83 22.25 -0.66
CA VAL A 11 -3.75 21.25 -0.07
C VAL A 11 -3.53 19.88 -0.69
N GLU A 12 -3.48 19.78 -2.02
CA GLU A 12 -3.27 18.50 -2.69
C GLU A 12 -1.85 17.95 -2.46
N GLN A 13 -0.85 18.83 -2.35
CA GLN A 13 0.50 18.43 -1.97
C GLN A 13 0.55 17.86 -0.56
N ARG A 14 -0.17 18.50 0.38
CA ARG A 14 -0.29 18.00 1.76
C ARG A 14 -1.00 16.64 1.78
N GLN A 15 -2.12 16.50 1.09
CA GLN A 15 -2.86 15.23 1.00
C GLN A 15 -1.96 14.11 0.48
N ARG A 16 -1.24 14.34 -0.63
CA ARG A 16 -0.30 13.34 -1.18
C ARG A 16 0.81 12.96 -0.20
N ARG A 17 1.27 13.91 0.63
CA ARG A 17 2.28 13.65 1.66
C ARG A 17 1.71 12.78 2.78
N GLU A 18 0.50 13.09 3.24
CA GLU A 18 -0.21 12.33 4.27
C GLU A 18 -0.51 10.91 3.78
N ASP A 19 -1.04 10.76 2.55
CA ASP A 19 -1.29 9.46 1.91
C ASP A 19 -0.01 8.63 1.82
N ARG A 20 1.12 9.27 1.46
CA ARG A 20 2.43 8.60 1.40
C ARG A 20 2.89 8.10 2.77
N LEU A 21 2.65 8.86 3.84
CA LEU A 21 3.01 8.45 5.20
C LEU A 21 2.14 7.28 5.68
N VAL A 22 0.83 7.36 5.48
CA VAL A 22 -0.13 6.28 5.82
C VAL A 22 0.27 4.99 5.11
N THR A 23 0.58 5.10 3.84
CA THR A 23 1.02 4.00 3.00
C THR A 23 2.31 3.32 3.50
N ILE A 24 3.32 4.11 3.86
CA ILE A 24 4.59 3.57 4.39
C ILE A 24 4.32 2.79 5.69
N ARG A 25 3.53 3.37 6.59
CA ARG A 25 3.15 2.73 7.86
C ARG A 25 2.41 1.42 7.64
N LEU A 26 1.42 1.41 6.75
CA LEU A 26 0.66 0.20 6.41
C LEU A 26 1.56 -0.91 5.88
N ARG A 27 2.47 -0.62 4.95
CA ARG A 27 3.40 -1.65 4.42
C ARG A 27 4.33 -2.18 5.48
N MET A 28 4.86 -1.33 6.36
CA MET A 28 5.72 -1.78 7.44
C MET A 28 4.97 -2.71 8.39
N ALA A 29 3.75 -2.33 8.79
CA ALA A 29 2.93 -3.14 9.68
C ALA A 29 2.51 -4.48 9.03
N ILE A 30 2.09 -4.46 7.76
CA ILE A 30 1.75 -5.67 7.00
C ILE A 30 2.98 -6.56 6.85
N GLY A 31 4.11 -6.01 6.43
CA GLY A 31 5.36 -6.76 6.25
C GLY A 31 5.79 -7.43 7.55
N ARG A 32 5.76 -6.68 8.66
CA ARG A 32 6.07 -7.22 9.98
C ARG A 32 5.10 -8.32 10.42
N ALA A 33 3.81 -8.12 10.23
CA ALA A 33 2.80 -9.13 10.57
C ALA A 33 2.93 -10.42 9.75
N LEU A 34 3.33 -10.31 8.48
CA LEU A 34 3.63 -11.47 7.63
C LEU A 34 4.89 -12.20 8.12
N GLU A 35 5.95 -11.45 8.45
CA GLU A 35 7.19 -11.99 8.99
C GLU A 35 6.98 -12.70 10.34
N ASP A 36 6.24 -12.07 11.26
CA ASP A 36 5.90 -12.65 12.57
C ASP A 36 5.08 -13.95 12.44
N ARG A 37 4.36 -14.13 11.32
CA ARG A 37 3.60 -15.36 10.98
C ARG A 37 4.41 -16.36 10.16
N GLY A 38 5.67 -16.05 9.81
CA GLY A 38 6.49 -16.88 8.93
C GLY A 38 6.04 -16.91 7.48
N ILE A 39 5.22 -15.96 7.03
CA ILE A 39 4.67 -15.89 5.68
C ILE A 39 5.65 -15.11 4.78
N THR A 40 6.50 -15.83 4.06
CA THR A 40 7.58 -15.23 3.26
C THR A 40 7.48 -15.50 1.76
N THR A 41 6.66 -16.48 1.33
CA THR A 41 6.52 -16.83 -0.08
C THR A 41 5.44 -15.98 -0.76
N ALA A 42 5.65 -15.60 -2.02
CA ALA A 42 4.70 -14.75 -2.75
C ALA A 42 3.28 -15.34 -2.82
N ALA A 43 3.16 -16.67 -2.95
CA ALA A 43 1.88 -17.37 -2.93
C ALA A 43 1.18 -17.24 -1.57
N ALA A 44 1.88 -17.53 -0.48
CA ALA A 44 1.31 -17.44 0.87
C ALA A 44 0.96 -15.99 1.26
N ILE A 45 1.75 -15.01 0.79
CA ILE A 45 1.43 -13.59 0.94
C ILE A 45 0.12 -13.27 0.19
N GLY A 46 -0.03 -13.73 -1.06
CA GLY A 46 -1.25 -13.53 -1.84
C GLY A 46 -2.50 -14.06 -1.10
N GLU A 47 -2.43 -15.29 -0.62
CA GLU A 47 -3.50 -15.92 0.16
C GLU A 47 -3.83 -15.13 1.43
N ALA A 48 -2.80 -14.74 2.21
CA ALA A 48 -2.99 -13.98 3.44
C ALA A 48 -3.64 -12.61 3.21
N LEU A 49 -3.39 -11.99 2.04
CA LEU A 49 -3.97 -10.70 1.67
C LEU A 49 -5.28 -10.81 0.87
N GLY A 50 -5.69 -12.03 0.50
CA GLY A 50 -6.88 -12.30 -0.30
C GLY A 50 -6.81 -11.76 -1.73
N MET A 51 -5.64 -11.84 -2.37
CA MET A 51 -5.43 -11.35 -3.74
C MET A 51 -4.32 -12.14 -4.46
N PRO A 52 -4.21 -12.07 -5.79
CA PRO A 52 -3.16 -12.78 -6.52
C PRO A 52 -1.75 -12.43 -6.02
N ALA A 53 -0.88 -13.43 -5.91
CA ALA A 53 0.50 -13.28 -5.42
C ALA A 53 1.28 -12.13 -6.09
N GLY A 54 1.11 -11.98 -7.41
CA GLY A 54 1.75 -10.89 -8.18
C GLY A 54 1.20 -9.51 -7.84
N GLU A 55 -0.09 -9.39 -7.51
CA GLU A 55 -0.69 -8.13 -7.06
C GLU A 55 -0.25 -7.79 -5.64
N ALA A 56 -0.24 -8.78 -4.74
CA ALA A 56 0.24 -8.60 -3.37
C ALA A 56 1.72 -8.16 -3.35
N THR A 57 2.57 -8.84 -4.12
CA THR A 57 3.99 -8.47 -4.24
C THR A 57 4.15 -7.06 -4.79
N LYS A 58 3.39 -6.70 -5.84
CA LYS A 58 3.42 -5.34 -6.40
C LYS A 58 2.95 -4.30 -5.38
N LEU A 59 1.88 -4.55 -4.63
CA LEU A 59 1.36 -3.65 -3.61
C LEU A 59 2.43 -3.38 -2.52
N LEU A 60 3.18 -4.41 -2.13
CA LEU A 60 4.21 -4.36 -1.09
C LEU A 60 5.60 -3.93 -1.57
N THR A 61 5.85 -3.80 -2.88
CA THR A 61 7.17 -3.44 -3.43
C THR A 61 7.18 -2.19 -4.32
N ARG A 62 6.06 -1.84 -4.96
CA ARG A 62 5.97 -0.73 -5.92
C ARG A 62 6.37 0.62 -5.31
N ARG A 63 7.05 1.44 -6.12
CA ARG A 63 7.59 2.76 -5.74
C ARG A 63 6.69 3.94 -6.11
N GLN A 64 5.85 3.80 -7.14
CA GLN A 64 4.92 4.83 -7.63
C GLN A 64 3.47 4.42 -7.37
N TRP A 65 2.74 5.22 -6.61
CA TRP A 65 1.40 4.95 -6.12
C TRP A 65 0.32 5.27 -7.15
N ARG A 66 -0.75 4.48 -7.15
CA ARG A 66 -1.99 4.74 -7.87
C ARG A 66 -3.08 5.14 -6.88
N ALA A 67 -4.07 5.89 -7.35
CA ALA A 67 -5.31 6.06 -6.60
C ALA A 67 -5.91 4.67 -6.29
N GLY A 68 -6.39 4.45 -5.07
CA GLY A 68 -6.88 3.14 -4.62
C GLY A 68 -5.84 2.27 -3.89
N ASP A 69 -4.53 2.59 -3.97
CA ASP A 69 -3.51 1.75 -3.33
C ASP A 69 -3.56 1.85 -1.79
N VAL A 70 -3.97 2.99 -1.23
CA VAL A 70 -4.13 3.19 0.23
C VAL A 70 -5.27 2.30 0.74
N GLU A 71 -6.41 2.32 0.07
CA GLU A 71 -7.58 1.51 0.41
C GLU A 71 -7.28 0.00 0.31
N ARG A 72 -6.51 -0.40 -0.71
CA ARG A 72 -6.02 -1.79 -0.84
C ARG A 72 -5.11 -2.20 0.31
N LEU A 73 -4.21 -1.32 0.75
CA LEU A 73 -3.35 -1.58 1.90
C LEU A 73 -4.14 -1.63 3.21
N GLN A 74 -5.14 -0.77 3.40
CA GLN A 74 -6.03 -0.81 4.56
C GLN A 74 -6.83 -2.12 4.61
N ALA A 75 -7.38 -2.56 3.47
CA ALA A 75 -8.08 -3.85 3.38
C ALA A 75 -7.14 -5.04 3.67
N ALA A 76 -5.90 -4.99 3.18
CA ALA A 76 -4.88 -5.99 3.49
C ALA A 76 -4.54 -6.02 4.99
N ALA A 77 -4.35 -4.85 5.61
CA ALA A 77 -4.10 -4.73 7.04
C ALA A 77 -5.27 -5.29 7.88
N ALA A 78 -6.52 -4.97 7.49
CA ALA A 78 -7.72 -5.49 8.16
C ALA A 78 -7.81 -7.02 8.09
N ARG A 79 -7.47 -7.64 6.96
CA ARG A 79 -7.41 -9.12 6.83
C ARG A 79 -6.36 -9.75 7.73
N LEU A 80 -5.27 -9.04 7.96
CA LEU A 80 -4.25 -9.46 8.93
C LEU A 80 -4.65 -9.09 10.38
N GLY A 81 -5.82 -8.50 10.62
CA GLY A 81 -6.26 -8.12 11.97
C GLY A 81 -5.47 -6.94 12.57
N LEU A 82 -4.82 -6.14 11.72
CA LEU A 82 -4.08 -4.96 12.17
C LEU A 82 -5.05 -3.78 12.36
N THR A 83 -4.91 -3.10 13.49
CA THR A 83 -5.58 -1.82 13.78
C THR A 83 -4.53 -0.70 13.69
N LEU A 84 -4.70 0.20 12.72
CA LEU A 84 -3.76 1.27 12.39
C LEU A 84 -4.49 2.59 12.17
#